data_AF-A0A8W4F9R6-F1
#
_entry.id   AF-A0A8W4F9R6-F1
#
_cell.length_a   1.000
_cell.length_b   1.000
_cell.length_c   1.000
_cell.angle_alpha   90.00
_cell.angle_beta   90.00
_cell.angle_gamma   90.00
#
_symmetry.space_group_name_H-M   'P 1'
#
loop_
_entity.id
_entity.type
_entity.pdbx_description
1 polymer ?
#
loop_
_entity_poly.entity_id
_entity_poly.type
_entity_poly.pdbx_seq_one_letter_code
_entity_poly.pdbx_strand_id
1 'polypeptide(L)'
;MEDRLVEINNVEQKREKILKRNEESLRELWDNVKCTNIHTIWVPEGEEREKGTEKLFKEIIAENFPNVGKEPLTQIQEVQQVPYKVNPRRNTPRHIFIKLTKIKDKERILKAARKKKQRTYKGNPIRLWADFSAETLQAEGSGMIYLT
;
A
#
# COMPACT_ATOMS: atom_id res chain seq x y z
N MET A 1 16.26 -3.62 50.50
CA MET A 1 15.78 -4.48 49.38
C MET A 1 15.33 -3.60 48.21
N GLU A 2 14.94 -2.35 48.49
CA GLU A 2 14.69 -1.25 47.57
C GLU A 2 15.76 -1.05 46.49
N ASP A 3 17.05 -1.05 46.81
CA ASP A 3 18.11 -0.77 45.82
C ASP A 3 18.11 -1.78 44.66
N ARG A 4 17.82 -3.05 44.94
CA ARG A 4 17.70 -4.10 43.92
C ARG A 4 16.45 -3.93 43.05
N LEU A 5 15.35 -3.42 43.61
CA LEU A 5 14.11 -3.15 42.86
C LEU A 5 14.30 -1.98 41.88
N VAL A 6 15.04 -0.94 42.29
CA VAL A 6 15.37 0.20 41.43
C VAL A 6 16.28 -0.21 40.27
N GLU A 7 17.27 -1.07 40.53
CA GLU A 7 18.14 -1.61 39.48
C GLU A 7 17.39 -2.47 38.45
N ILE A 8 16.51 -3.38 38.90
CA ILE A 8 15.70 -4.22 38.00
C ILE A 8 14.81 -3.35 37.10
N ASN A 9 14.12 -2.35 37.68
CA ASN A 9 13.28 -1.44 36.92
C ASN A 9 14.08 -0.63 35.89
N ASN A 10 15.28 -0.15 36.25
CA ASN A 10 16.16 0.55 35.30
C ASN A 10 16.62 -0.35 34.13
N VAL A 11 16.90 -1.64 34.39
CA VAL A 11 17.25 -2.60 33.33
C VAL A 11 16.05 -2.90 32.43
N GLU A 12 14.86 -3.05 32.99
CA GLU A 12 13.63 -3.26 32.23
C GLU A 12 13.30 -2.04 31.35
N GLN A 13 13.36 -0.82 31.89
CA GLN A 13 13.19 0.40 31.11
C GLN A 13 14.24 0.53 29.99
N LYS A 14 15.48 0.12 30.23
CA LYS A 14 16.54 0.14 29.20
C LYS A 14 16.24 -0.89 28.10
N ARG A 15 15.77 -2.08 28.45
CA ARG A 15 15.36 -3.12 27.48
C ARG A 15 14.16 -2.66 26.66
N GLU A 16 13.16 -2.07 27.30
CA GLU A 16 11.97 -1.54 26.63
C GLU A 16 12.33 -0.43 25.64
N LYS A 17 13.22 0.50 26.01
CA LYS A 17 13.76 1.52 25.10
C LYS A 17 14.47 0.93 23.87
N ILE A 18 15.23 -0.15 24.05
CA ILE A 18 15.92 -0.84 22.94
C ILE A 18 14.91 -1.51 22.01
N LEU A 19 13.93 -2.22 22.57
CA LEU A 19 12.88 -2.89 21.79
C LEU A 19 12.08 -1.88 20.96
N LYS A 20 11.66 -0.78 21.58
CA LYS A 20 10.91 0.28 20.90
C LYS A 20 11.71 0.90 19.75
N ARG A 21 12.99 1.18 19.96
CA ARG A 21 13.87 1.72 18.91
C ARG A 21 14.07 0.73 17.75
N ASN A 22 14.20 -0.56 18.06
CA ASN A 22 14.34 -1.59 17.04
C ASN A 22 13.05 -1.75 16.22
N GLU A 23 11.88 -1.69 16.85
CA GLU A 23 10.58 -1.70 16.18
C GLU A 23 10.42 -0.50 15.24
N GLU A 24 10.78 0.70 15.69
CA GLU A 24 10.80 1.90 14.85
C GLU A 24 11.76 1.76 13.66
N SER A 25 12.95 1.19 13.89
CA SER A 25 13.93 0.96 12.82
C SER A 25 13.45 -0.08 11.80
N LEU A 26 12.78 -1.16 12.25
CA LEU A 26 12.19 -2.17 11.36
C LEU A 26 11.04 -1.57 10.53
N ARG A 27 10.22 -0.72 11.14
CA ARG A 27 9.15 0.01 10.44
C ARG A 27 9.72 0.89 9.33
N GLU A 28 10.75 1.68 9.62
CA GLU A 28 11.40 2.54 8.63
C GLU A 28 12.04 1.73 7.49
N LEU A 29 12.72 0.62 7.80
CA LEU A 29 13.27 -0.28 6.79
C LEU A 29 12.16 -0.89 5.93
N TRP A 30 11.04 -1.28 6.52
CA TRP A 30 9.92 -1.86 5.80
C TRP A 30 9.21 -0.84 4.90
N ASP A 31 8.96 0.37 5.40
CA ASP A 31 8.40 1.46 4.62
C ASP A 31 9.37 1.89 3.50
N ASN A 32 10.68 1.82 3.72
CA ASN A 32 11.71 2.00 2.69
C ASN A 32 11.68 0.89 1.63
N VAL A 33 11.41 -0.37 1.99
CA VAL A 33 11.28 -1.46 1.00
C VAL A 33 9.98 -1.35 0.21
N LYS A 34 8.89 -0.92 0.87
CA LYS A 34 7.56 -0.74 0.27
C LYS A 34 7.34 0.64 -0.36
N CYS A 35 8.38 1.48 -0.37
CA CYS A 35 8.30 2.88 -0.80
C CYS A 35 7.84 3.02 -2.26
N THR A 36 7.89 1.97 -3.08
CA THR A 36 7.41 1.98 -4.47
C THR A 36 6.08 1.25 -4.71
N ASN A 37 5.52 0.63 -3.68
CA ASN A 37 4.32 -0.20 -3.79
C ASN A 37 3.04 0.65 -3.70
N ILE A 38 2.08 0.38 -4.59
CA ILE A 38 0.72 0.91 -4.57
C ILE A 38 -0.26 -0.23 -4.44
N HIS A 39 -1.23 -0.08 -3.54
CA HIS A 39 -2.41 -0.94 -3.49
C HIS A 39 -3.59 -0.28 -4.19
N THR A 40 -4.12 -0.98 -5.20
CA THR A 40 -5.35 -0.61 -5.87
C THR A 40 -6.44 -1.57 -5.45
N ILE A 41 -7.54 -1.04 -4.90
CA ILE A 41 -8.77 -1.81 -4.69
C ILE A 41 -9.64 -1.57 -5.91
N TRP A 42 -9.98 -2.69 -6.57
CA TRP A 42 -10.99 -2.87 -7.62
C TRP A 42 -10.40 -3.28 -8.97
N VAL A 43 -10.76 -4.51 -9.38
CA VAL A 43 -10.85 -4.94 -10.78
C VAL A 43 -11.99 -5.95 -10.92
N PRO A 44 -12.84 -5.83 -11.96
CA PRO A 44 -13.90 -6.78 -12.22
C PRO A 44 -13.28 -8.11 -12.65
N GLU A 45 -13.71 -9.18 -11.99
CA GLU A 45 -13.22 -10.53 -12.22
C GLU A 45 -13.56 -10.98 -13.64
N GLY A 46 -12.57 -10.98 -14.55
CA GLY A 46 -12.73 -11.32 -15.96
C GLY A 46 -11.87 -10.48 -16.91
N GLU A 47 -11.86 -9.14 -16.75
CA GLU A 47 -11.16 -8.24 -17.68
C GLU A 47 -9.63 -8.38 -17.62
N GLU A 48 -9.10 -8.74 -16.46
CA GLU A 48 -7.67 -8.98 -16.26
C GLU A 48 -7.13 -10.14 -17.10
N ARG A 49 -7.93 -11.21 -17.27
CA ARG A 49 -7.53 -12.39 -18.04
C ARG A 49 -7.40 -12.08 -19.52
N GLU A 50 -8.17 -11.09 -19.99
CA GLU A 50 -8.23 -10.72 -21.40
C GLU A 50 -7.20 -9.62 -21.75
N LYS A 51 -7.06 -8.60 -20.90
CA LYS A 51 -6.24 -7.41 -21.20
C LYS A 51 -4.89 -7.37 -20.48
N GLY A 52 -4.70 -8.17 -19.43
CA GLY A 52 -3.55 -8.10 -18.53
C GLY A 52 -3.67 -6.98 -17.50
N THR A 53 -3.20 -7.24 -16.28
CA THR A 53 -3.30 -6.33 -15.13
C THR A 53 -2.50 -5.03 -15.31
N GLU A 54 -1.38 -5.07 -16.06
CA GLU A 54 -0.59 -3.88 -16.39
C GLU A 54 -1.36 -2.90 -17.29
N LYS A 55 -2.03 -3.43 -18.33
CA LYS A 55 -2.82 -2.61 -19.26
C LYS A 55 -3.98 -1.95 -18.54
N LEU A 56 -4.66 -2.69 -17.66
CA LEU A 56 -5.75 -2.17 -16.84
C LEU A 56 -5.29 -1.02 -15.94
N PHE A 57 -4.12 -1.14 -15.29
CA PHE A 57 -3.59 -0.04 -14.49
C PHE A 57 -3.30 1.21 -15.34
N LYS A 58 -2.71 1.05 -16.53
CA LYS A 58 -2.48 2.17 -17.46
C LYS A 58 -3.79 2.85 -17.87
N GLU A 59 -4.84 2.07 -18.18
CA GLU A 59 -6.17 2.62 -18.50
C GLU A 59 -6.76 3.41 -17.31
N ILE A 60 -6.68 2.88 -16.08
CA ILE A 60 -7.17 3.57 -14.86
C ILE A 60 -6.43 4.89 -14.65
N ILE A 61 -5.11 4.92 -14.81
CA ILE A 61 -4.31 6.14 -14.66
C ILE A 61 -4.66 7.15 -15.76
N ALA A 62 -4.82 6.72 -17.00
CA ALA A 62 -5.18 7.60 -18.11
C ALA A 62 -6.57 8.22 -17.92
N GLU A 63 -7.56 7.42 -17.49
CA GLU A 63 -8.93 7.88 -17.22
C GLU A 63 -8.98 8.83 -16.02
N ASN A 64 -8.24 8.52 -14.94
CA ASN A 64 -8.37 9.27 -13.70
C ASN A 64 -7.41 10.44 -13.55
N PHE A 65 -6.19 10.31 -14.08
CA PHE A 65 -5.08 11.23 -13.90
C PHE A 65 -4.40 11.53 -15.24
N PRO A 66 -5.09 12.20 -16.18
CA PRO A 66 -4.56 12.46 -17.52
C PRO A 66 -3.24 13.25 -17.47
N ASN A 67 -3.04 14.12 -16.47
CA ASN A 67 -1.79 14.84 -16.29
C ASN A 67 -0.61 13.95 -15.85
N VAL A 68 -0.89 12.82 -15.20
CA VAL A 68 0.10 11.79 -14.88
C VAL A 68 0.32 10.89 -16.09
N GLY A 69 -0.74 10.56 -16.84
CA GLY A 69 -0.66 9.73 -18.05
C GLY A 69 -0.02 10.39 -19.28
N LYS A 70 0.10 11.74 -19.31
CA LYS A 70 0.82 12.48 -20.36
C LYS A 70 2.33 12.27 -20.30
N GLU A 71 2.87 12.02 -19.11
CA GLU A 71 4.25 11.58 -18.96
C GLU A 71 4.28 10.05 -18.92
N PRO A 72 5.20 9.39 -19.62
CA PRO A 72 5.29 7.94 -19.59
C PRO A 72 5.61 7.49 -18.16
N LEU A 73 4.72 6.70 -17.56
CA LEU A 73 5.03 5.95 -16.34
C LEU A 73 6.16 4.99 -16.69
N THR A 74 7.38 5.35 -16.30
CA THR A 74 8.59 4.88 -16.99
C THR A 74 8.84 3.38 -16.87
N GLN A 75 8.32 2.68 -15.85
CA GLN A 75 8.30 1.22 -15.76
C GLN A 75 7.45 0.77 -14.57
N ILE A 76 6.46 -0.08 -14.84
CA ILE A 76 5.81 -0.88 -13.79
C ILE A 76 6.66 -2.13 -13.63
N GLN A 77 7.15 -2.39 -12.42
CA GLN A 77 8.00 -3.55 -12.15
C GLN A 77 7.18 -4.82 -12.03
N GLU A 78 6.05 -4.75 -11.35
CA GLU A 78 5.19 -5.90 -11.11
C GLU A 78 3.74 -5.46 -10.91
N VAL A 79 2.81 -6.24 -11.45
CA VAL A 79 1.39 -6.08 -11.16
C VAL A 79 0.84 -7.45 -10.81
N GLN A 80 0.50 -7.63 -9.54
CA GLN A 80 0.02 -8.89 -9.02
C GLN A 80 -1.38 -8.74 -8.45
N GLN A 81 -2.23 -9.73 -8.72
CA GLN A 81 -3.54 -9.82 -8.09
C GLN A 81 -3.43 -10.60 -6.78
N VAL A 82 -3.97 -10.03 -5.70
CA VAL A 82 -3.92 -10.62 -4.37
C VAL A 82 -5.34 -10.79 -3.84
N PRO A 83 -5.75 -12.02 -3.46
CA PRO A 83 -5.02 -13.29 -3.54
C PRO A 83 -4.96 -13.87 -4.97
N TYR A 84 -3.90 -14.64 -5.25
CA TYR A 84 -3.63 -15.25 -6.56
C TYR A 84 -4.74 -16.21 -7.03
N LYS A 85 -5.38 -16.93 -6.09
CA LYS A 85 -6.50 -17.83 -6.39
C LYS A 85 -7.83 -17.10 -6.34
N VAL A 86 -8.63 -17.30 -7.39
CA VAL A 86 -10.04 -16.89 -7.45
C VAL A 86 -10.81 -17.65 -6.38
N ASN A 87 -11.55 -16.94 -5.52
CA ASN A 87 -12.52 -17.56 -4.63
C ASN A 87 -13.93 -17.28 -5.17
N PRO A 88 -14.63 -18.26 -5.77
CA PRO A 88 -15.95 -18.06 -6.35
C PRO A 88 -17.04 -17.69 -5.33
N ARG A 89 -16.77 -17.80 -4.01
CA ARG A 89 -17.67 -17.36 -2.94
C ARG A 89 -17.49 -15.88 -2.55
N ARG A 90 -16.45 -15.20 -3.04
CA ARG A 90 -16.23 -13.77 -2.79
C ARG A 90 -16.88 -12.94 -3.88
N ASN A 91 -17.87 -12.13 -3.51
CA ASN A 91 -18.50 -11.17 -4.42
C ASN A 91 -17.77 -9.81 -4.47
N THR A 92 -16.70 -9.65 -3.69
CA THR A 92 -15.89 -8.42 -3.64
C THR A 92 -14.75 -8.47 -4.66
N PRO A 93 -14.52 -7.40 -5.44
CA PRO A 93 -13.37 -7.26 -6.32
C PRO A 93 -12.04 -7.50 -5.59
N ARG A 94 -11.08 -8.14 -6.26
CA ARG A 94 -9.75 -8.40 -5.68
C ARG A 94 -8.88 -7.15 -5.69
N HIS A 95 -7.87 -7.16 -4.82
CA HIS A 95 -6.88 -6.10 -4.75
C HIS A 95 -5.80 -6.37 -5.79
N ILE A 96 -5.36 -5.32 -6.48
CA ILE A 96 -4.12 -5.35 -7.24
C ILE A 96 -3.02 -4.71 -6.40
N PHE A 97 -1.92 -5.43 -6.31
CA PHE A 97 -0.63 -4.93 -5.89
C PHE A 97 0.18 -4.46 -7.10
N ILE A 98 0.70 -3.24 -7.04
CA ILE A 98 1.46 -2.61 -8.12
C ILE A 98 2.78 -2.15 -7.56
N LYS A 99 3.87 -2.70 -8.09
CA LYS A 99 5.22 -2.26 -7.79
C LYS A 99 5.70 -1.35 -8.90
N LEU A 100 6.00 -0.10 -8.57
CA LEU A 100 6.62 0.84 -9.50
C LEU A 100 8.14 0.75 -9.38
N THR A 101 8.87 1.09 -10.45
CA THR A 101 10.33 1.17 -10.37
C THR A 101 10.81 2.44 -9.69
N LYS A 102 10.00 3.51 -9.71
CA LYS A 102 10.36 4.82 -9.17
C LYS A 102 9.39 5.28 -8.10
N ILE A 103 9.94 5.68 -6.96
CA ILE A 103 9.19 6.30 -5.84
C ILE A 103 8.48 7.58 -6.31
N LYS A 104 9.15 8.37 -7.16
CA LYS A 104 8.59 9.61 -7.71
C LYS A 104 7.26 9.37 -8.45
N ASP A 105 7.14 8.25 -9.16
CA ASP A 105 5.91 7.91 -9.88
C ASP A 105 4.80 7.53 -8.89
N LYS A 106 5.12 6.80 -7.82
CA LYS A 106 4.20 6.50 -6.71
C LYS A 106 3.64 7.78 -6.09
N GLU A 107 4.53 8.69 -5.67
CA GLU A 107 4.14 9.93 -5.01
C GLU A 107 3.22 10.78 -5.88
N ARG A 108 3.53 10.87 -7.19
CA ARG A 108 2.69 11.61 -8.13
C ARG A 108 1.30 11.02 -8.26
N ILE A 109 1.19 9.70 -8.39
CA ILE A 109 -0.09 8.99 -8.49
C ILE A 109 -0.89 9.19 -7.20
N LEU A 110 -0.29 8.96 -6.04
CA LEU A 110 -0.98 9.10 -4.75
C LEU A 110 -1.38 10.55 -4.47
N LYS A 111 -0.53 11.53 -4.82
CA LYS A 111 -0.85 12.96 -4.69
C LYS A 111 -2.02 13.35 -5.60
N ALA A 112 -2.04 12.88 -6.84
CA ALA A 112 -3.16 13.10 -7.75
C ALA A 112 -4.44 12.41 -7.23
N ALA A 113 -4.30 11.21 -6.68
CA ALA A 113 -5.38 10.44 -6.11
C ALA A 113 -6.01 11.11 -4.87
N ARG A 114 -5.20 11.74 -4.00
CA ARG A 114 -5.67 12.52 -2.84
C ARG A 114 -6.40 13.80 -3.25
N LYS A 115 -5.97 14.46 -4.33
CA LYS A 115 -6.62 15.68 -4.86
C LYS A 115 -7.97 15.39 -5.50
N LYS A 116 -8.18 14.18 -6.03
CA LYS A 116 -9.40 13.82 -6.74
C LYS A 116 -10.43 13.23 -5.76
N LYS A 117 -11.61 13.88 -5.65
CA LYS A 117 -12.68 13.44 -4.73
C LYS A 117 -13.30 12.08 -5.10
N GLN A 118 -13.43 11.78 -6.39
CA GLN A 118 -13.97 10.50 -6.88
C GLN A 118 -13.09 9.97 -8.01
N ARG A 119 -12.75 8.68 -7.90
CA ARG A 119 -11.99 7.93 -8.90
C ARG A 119 -12.91 6.83 -9.40
N THR A 120 -13.08 6.73 -10.70
CA THR A 120 -13.95 5.74 -11.33
C THR A 120 -13.25 5.08 -12.49
N TYR A 121 -13.63 3.85 -12.83
CA TYR A 121 -13.29 3.22 -14.09
C TYR A 121 -14.53 2.51 -14.60
N LYS A 122 -14.92 2.80 -15.85
CA LYS A 122 -16.15 2.25 -16.45
C LYS A 122 -17.38 2.40 -15.54
N GLY A 123 -17.51 3.54 -14.88
CA GLY A 123 -18.62 3.85 -13.97
C GLY A 123 -18.52 3.22 -12.56
N ASN A 124 -17.51 2.40 -12.27
CA ASN A 124 -17.32 1.81 -10.95
C ASN A 124 -16.33 2.61 -10.09
N PRO A 125 -16.59 2.85 -8.80
CA PRO A 125 -15.68 3.58 -7.94
C PRO A 125 -14.40 2.78 -7.62
N ILE A 126 -13.24 3.44 -7.73
CA ILE A 126 -11.92 2.88 -7.45
C ILE A 126 -11.30 3.56 -6.24
N ARG A 127 -10.48 2.80 -5.49
CA ARG A 127 -9.64 3.37 -4.44
C ARG A 127 -8.17 2.97 -4.64
N LEU A 128 -7.29 3.97 -4.64
CA LEU A 128 -5.84 3.82 -4.64
C LEU A 128 -5.28 4.23 -3.28
N TRP A 129 -4.38 3.42 -2.75
CA TRP A 129 -3.73 3.58 -1.46
C TRP A 129 -2.23 3.31 -1.57
N ALA A 130 -1.44 3.91 -0.68
CA ALA A 130 -0.06 3.49 -0.51
C ALA A 130 -0.05 2.17 0.28
N ASP A 131 0.88 1.28 -0.05
CA ASP A 131 1.24 0.18 0.84
C ASP A 131 2.21 0.73 1.89
N PHE A 132 1.73 0.77 3.15
CA PHE A 132 2.49 1.17 4.33
C PHE A 132 2.57 -0.03 5.29
N SER A 133 3.50 0.01 6.25
CA SER A 133 3.47 -0.92 7.39
C SER A 133 2.13 -0.82 8.16
N ALA A 134 1.77 -1.91 8.86
CA ALA A 134 0.57 -1.92 9.69
C ALA A 134 0.66 -0.87 10.81
N GLU A 135 1.86 -0.64 11.36
CA GLU A 135 2.08 0.39 12.38
C GLU A 135 1.88 1.81 11.83
N THR A 136 2.35 2.11 10.61
CA THR A 136 2.14 3.41 9.97
C THR A 136 0.66 3.67 9.67
N LEU A 137 -0.10 2.64 9.28
CA LEU A 137 -1.56 2.75 9.07
C LEU A 137 -2.31 3.02 10.39
N GLN A 138 -1.89 2.38 11.49
CA GLN A 138 -2.44 2.61 12.83
C GLN A 138 -2.14 4.02 13.34
N ALA A 139 -0.93 4.53 13.11
CA ALA A 139 -0.52 5.88 13.50
C ALA A 139 -1.24 6.98 12.70
N GLU A 140 -1.53 6.76 11.42
CA GLU A 140 -2.27 7.72 10.58
C GLU A 140 -3.80 7.61 10.72
N GLY A 141 -4.32 6.72 11.57
CA GLY A 141 -5.77 6.51 11.75
C GLY A 141 -6.47 5.96 10.50
N SER A 142 -5.71 5.39 9.57
CA SER A 142 -6.24 4.81 8.34
C SER A 142 -6.58 3.34 8.59
N GLY A 143 -7.85 3.11 8.95
CA GLY A 143 -8.41 1.78 9.21
C GLY A 143 -8.36 0.85 8.01
N MET A 144 -7.21 0.21 7.79
CA MET A 144 -7.05 -0.95 6.93
C MET A 144 -6.60 -2.11 7.81
N ILE A 145 -7.57 -2.90 8.28
CA ILE A 145 -7.31 -4.16 8.95
C ILE A 145 -6.85 -5.12 7.85
N TYR A 146 -5.58 -5.49 7.84
CA TYR A 146 -5.14 -6.65 7.07
C TYR A 146 -5.83 -7.88 7.68
N LEU A 147 -6.82 -8.44 6.99
CA LEU A 147 -7.32 -9.78 7.30
C LEU A 147 -6.14 -10.73 7.15
N THR A 148 -5.63 -11.20 8.29
CA THR A 148 -4.57 -12.19 8.40
C THR A 148 -5.06 -13.54 7.88
#